data_AF-A0A7K2PBV1-F1
#
_entry.id   AF-A0A7K2PBV1-F1
#
_cell.length_a   1.000
_cell.length_b   1.000
_cell.length_c   1.000
_cell.angle_alpha   90.00
_cell.angle_beta   90.00
_cell.angle_gamma   90.00
#
_symmetry.space_group_name_H-M   'P 1'
#
loop_
_entity.id
_entity.type
_entity.pdbx_description
1 polymer ?
#
loop_
_entity_poly.entity_id
_entity_poly.type
_entity_poly.pdbx_seq_one_letter_code
_entity_poly.pdbx_strand_id
1 'polypeptide(L)' 'PLRSTRPELVAALTTLLGGPAALTDHVEVETYTWPVLPGAPDGGGLVDGIAGELAWTRDTLTALGLTEENTP' A
#
# COMPACT_ATOMS: atom_id res chain seq x y z
N PRO A 1 -17.75 10.07 12.05
CA PRO A 1 -16.76 10.42 11.00
C PRO A 1 -16.02 9.17 10.53
N LEU A 2 -15.91 8.96 9.21
CA LEU A 2 -15.09 7.90 8.64
C LEU A 2 -13.61 8.21 8.88
N ARG A 3 -12.81 7.17 9.15
CA ARG A 3 -11.37 7.27 9.36
C ARG A 3 -10.67 6.26 8.44
N SER A 4 -9.41 6.53 8.13
CA SER A 4 -8.57 5.60 7.36
C SER A 4 -8.30 4.33 8.16
N THR A 5 -8.23 3.19 7.48
CA THR A 5 -7.83 1.89 8.01
C THR A 5 -6.31 1.63 7.89
N ARG A 6 -5.53 2.67 7.58
CA ARG A 6 -4.06 2.58 7.50
C ARG A 6 -3.41 2.03 8.78
N PRO A 7 -3.82 2.42 10.00
CA PRO A 7 -3.23 1.84 11.23
C PRO A 7 -3.38 0.32 11.31
N GLU A 8 -4.53 -0.22 10.89
CA GLU A 8 -4.80 -1.65 10.88
C GLU A 8 -3.93 -2.38 9.84
N LEU A 9 -3.72 -1.78 8.66
CA LEU A 9 -2.80 -2.31 7.65
C LEU A 9 -1.36 -2.38 8.18
N VAL A 10 -0.88 -1.31 8.84
CA VAL A 10 0.45 -1.28 9.46
C VAL A 10 0.59 -2.36 10.54
N ALA A 11 -0.43 -2.54 11.38
CA ALA A 11 -0.43 -3.59 12.41
C ALA A 11 -0.36 -5.00 11.80
N ALA A 12 -1.12 -5.25 10.74
CA ALA A 12 -1.09 -6.53 10.01
C ALA A 12 0.29 -6.79 9.38
N LEU A 13 0.85 -5.81 8.65
CA LEU A 13 2.17 -5.93 8.02
C LEU A 13 3.28 -6.10 9.06
N THR A 14 3.23 -5.39 10.19
CA THR A 14 4.18 -5.57 11.29
C THR A 14 4.13 -6.99 11.85
N THR A 15 2.93 -7.56 11.99
CA THR A 15 2.75 -8.94 12.48
C THR A 15 3.30 -9.96 11.49
N LEU A 16 3.06 -9.76 10.19
CA LEU A 16 3.44 -10.71 9.15
C LEU A 16 4.92 -10.62 8.76
N LEU A 17 5.50 -9.43 8.77
CA LEU A 17 6.79 -9.15 8.14
C LEU A 17 7.83 -8.49 9.07
N GLY A 18 7.42 -7.98 10.24
CA GLY A 18 8.32 -7.26 11.17
C GLY A 18 9.00 -8.16 12.22
N GLY A 19 8.77 -9.48 12.18
CA GLY A 19 9.37 -10.46 13.09
C GLY A 19 10.75 -10.95 12.63
N PRO A 20 11.37 -11.88 13.38
CA PRO A 20 12.68 -12.45 13.01
C PRO A 20 12.65 -13.29 11.72
N ALA A 21 11.45 -13.69 11.27
CA ALA A 21 11.20 -14.33 9.98
C ALA A 21 9.83 -13.88 9.46
N ALA A 22 9.69 -13.74 8.14
CA ALA A 22 8.41 -13.45 7.50
C ALA A 22 7.44 -14.63 7.64
N LEU A 23 6.16 -14.34 7.86
CA LEU A 23 5.09 -15.35 7.97
C LEU A 23 4.39 -15.64 6.63
N THR A 24 4.73 -14.88 5.59
CA THR A 24 4.28 -15.05 4.22
C THR A 24 5.42 -14.66 3.28
N ASP A 25 5.50 -15.33 2.14
CA ASP A 25 6.45 -15.03 1.07
C ASP A 25 5.91 -14.00 0.07
N HIS A 26 4.61 -13.69 0.13
CA HIS A 26 3.92 -12.88 -0.87
C HIS A 26 2.91 -11.90 -0.25
N VAL A 27 2.85 -10.69 -0.84
CA VAL A 27 1.88 -9.64 -0.51
C VAL A 27 1.46 -8.97 -1.83
N GLU A 28 0.16 -8.74 -1.98
CA GLU A 28 -0.42 -8.02 -3.12
C GLU A 28 -0.99 -6.68 -2.68
N VAL A 29 -0.84 -5.67 -3.55
CA VAL A 29 -1.43 -4.35 -3.37
C VAL A 29 -2.38 -4.12 -4.52
N GLU A 30 -3.64 -3.87 -4.20
CA GLU A 30 -4.66 -3.58 -5.20
C GLU A 30 -5.34 -2.25 -4.89
N THR A 31 -5.34 -1.36 -5.88
CA THR A 31 -5.98 -0.04 -5.81
C THR A 31 -7.24 -0.05 -6.66
N TYR A 32 -8.38 0.18 -6.02
CA TYR A 32 -9.65 0.39 -6.72
C TYR A 32 -9.99 1.88 -6.75
N THR A 33 -10.26 2.41 -7.94
CA THR A 33 -10.87 3.74 -8.10
C THR A 33 -12.29 3.60 -8.61
N TRP A 34 -13.15 4.55 -8.24
CA TRP A 34 -14.58 4.58 -8.62
C TRP A 34 -14.89 5.74 -9.58
N PRO A 35 -14.25 5.83 -10.77
CA PRO A 35 -14.52 6.91 -11.72
C PRO A 35 -15.95 6.87 -12.29
N VAL A 36 -16.69 5.80 -12.05
CA VAL A 36 -18.07 5.60 -12.50
C VAL A 36 -19.11 6.31 -11.62
N LEU A 37 -18.71 6.90 -10.49
CA LEU A 37 -19.63 7.62 -9.63
C LEU A 37 -19.91 9.03 -10.18
N PRO A 38 -21.20 9.45 -10.24
CA PRO A 38 -21.54 10.81 -10.62
C PRO A 38 -20.82 11.84 -9.73
N GLY A 39 -20.09 12.78 -10.35
CA GLY A 39 -19.34 13.81 -9.62
C GLY A 39 -17.96 13.35 -9.10
N ALA A 40 -17.47 12.18 -9.52
CA ALA A 40 -16.07 11.82 -9.31
C ALA A 40 -15.14 12.88 -9.97
N PRO A 41 -14.03 13.27 -9.32
CA PRO A 41 -13.01 14.10 -9.95
C PRO A 41 -12.62 13.50 -11.30
N ASP A 42 -12.40 14.36 -12.28
CA ASP A 42 -11.83 13.97 -13.56
C ASP A 42 -10.52 13.18 -13.33
N GLY A 43 -10.27 12.17 -14.18
CA GLY A 43 -9.19 11.19 -14.01
C GLY A 43 -7.75 11.76 -13.97
N GLY A 44 -7.59 13.08 -13.99
CA GLY A 44 -6.32 13.81 -13.95
C GLY A 44 -5.47 13.59 -12.70
N GLY A 45 -5.96 12.86 -11.69
CA GLY A 45 -5.20 12.45 -10.51
C GLY A 45 -5.09 10.94 -10.31
N LEU A 46 -5.55 10.12 -11.27
CA LEU A 46 -5.53 8.66 -11.12
C LEU A 46 -4.10 8.12 -11.02
N VAL A 47 -3.23 8.56 -11.93
CA VAL A 47 -1.83 8.15 -11.96
C VAL A 47 -1.13 8.57 -10.68
N ASP A 48 -1.30 9.82 -10.25
CA ASP A 48 -0.69 10.33 -9.02
C ASP A 48 -1.22 9.61 -7.77
N GLY A 49 -2.52 9.29 -7.75
CA GLY A 49 -3.14 8.52 -6.67
C GLY A 49 -2.57 7.11 -6.57
N ILE A 50 -2.51 6.37 -7.68
CA ILE A 50 -1.92 5.03 -7.73
C ILE A 50 -0.44 5.10 -7.36
N ALA A 51 0.31 6.05 -7.90
CA ALA A 51 1.72 6.24 -7.58
C ALA A 51 1.93 6.53 -6.08
N GLY A 52 1.05 7.33 -5.47
CA GLY A 52 1.07 7.61 -4.05
C GLY A 52 0.77 6.39 -3.18
N GLU A 53 -0.16 5.53 -3.58
CA GLU A 53 -0.47 4.28 -2.86
C GLU A 53 0.67 3.26 -2.95
N LEU A 54 1.28 3.12 -4.12
CA LEU A 54 2.45 2.26 -4.31
C LEU A 54 3.66 2.78 -3.53
N ALA A 55 3.90 4.11 -3.55
CA ALA A 55 4.96 4.73 -2.78
C ALA A 55 4.75 4.53 -1.27
N TRP A 56 3.53 4.76 -0.76
CA TRP A 56 3.21 4.51 0.65
C TRP A 56 3.45 3.05 1.04
N THR A 57 3.08 2.10 0.17
CA THR A 57 3.26 0.68 0.46
C THR A 57 4.75 0.32 0.52
N ARG A 58 5.53 0.74 -0.48
CA ARG A 58 7.00 0.57 -0.48
C ARG A 58 7.63 1.15 0.77
N ASP A 59 7.29 2.38 1.13
CA ASP A 59 7.87 3.06 2.29
C ASP A 59 7.48 2.35 3.61
N THR A 60 6.26 1.79 3.68
CA THR A 60 5.81 1.00 4.83
C THR A 60 6.57 -0.32 4.96
N LEU A 61 6.78 -1.03 3.85
CA LEU A 61 7.53 -2.29 3.84
C LEU A 61 9.01 -2.07 4.17
N THR A 62 9.64 -1.05 3.61
CA THR A 62 11.04 -0.70 3.90
C THR A 62 11.24 -0.25 5.34
N ALA A 63 10.26 0.45 5.94
CA ALA A 63 10.28 0.78 7.37
C ALA A 63 10.24 -0.45 8.30
N LEU A 64 9.76 -1.61 7.82
CA LEU A 64 9.80 -2.89 8.53
C LEU A 64 11.13 -3.64 8.34
N GLY A 65 12.06 -3.11 7.56
CA GLY A 65 13.39 -3.69 7.31
C GLY A 65 13.49 -4.52 6.03
N LEU A 66 12.46 -4.53 5.19
CA LEU A 66 12.51 -5.18 3.88
C LEU A 66 13.37 -4.37 2.91
N THR A 67 14.04 -5.05 1.99
CA THR A 67 14.90 -4.43 0.98
C THR A 67 14.30 -4.57 -0.40
N GLU A 68 14.54 -3.56 -1.24
CA GLU A 68 14.18 -3.65 -2.66
C GLU A 68 15.03 -4.72 -3.36
N GLU A 69 14.37 -5.54 -4.16
CA GLU A 69 15.06 -6.45 -5.05
C GLU A 69 15.60 -5.66 -6.24
N ASN A 70 16.90 -5.36 -6.22
CA ASN A 70 17.59 -4.78 -7.35
C ASN A 70 17.96 -5.90 -8.33
N THR A 71 16.99 -6.35 -9.12
CA THR A 71 17.28 -7.23 -10.26
C THR A 71 17.81 -6.37 -11.41
N PRO A 72 19.03 -6.60 -11.91
CA PRO A 72 19.58 -5.87 -13.06
C PRO A 72 18.87 -6.17 -14.37
#